data_AF-A0A0L0F5Y3-F1
#
_entry.id   AF-A0A0L0F5Y3-F1
#
_cell.length_a   1.000
_cell.length_b   1.000
_cell.length_c   1.000
_cell.angle_alpha   90.00
_cell.angle_beta   90.00
_cell.angle_gamma   90.00
#
_symmetry.space_group_name_H-M   'P 1'
#
loop_
_entity.id
_entity.type
_entity.pdbx_description
1 polymer ?
#
loop_
_entity_poly.entity_id
_entity_poly.type
_entity_poly.pdbx_seq_one_letter_code
_entity_poly.pdbx_strand_id
1 'polypeptide(L)'
;MLMGYQGKTSTLKVLETGDDGLDGLNYSFSDGAVQYAFAKVTDTKTNLPKFVFISYAGEGAQQHRKGAMHTHMDDITKVLHGAHVQVHARTEDDIEPASIMEKVSKASGSYYTAQTSGVNQAFSEVKKPSAASKASARPTPQPKPVP
;
A
#
# COMPACT_ATOMS: atom_id res chain seq x y z
N MET A 1 3.84 14.42 -11.08
CA MET A 1 4.68 15.24 -10.17
C MET A 1 5.51 14.31 -9.31
N LEU A 2 6.83 14.54 -9.25
CA LEU A 2 7.80 13.80 -8.45
C LEU A 2 8.37 14.70 -7.35
N MET A 3 8.48 14.14 -6.15
CA MET A 3 8.98 14.80 -4.95
C MET A 3 10.08 13.96 -4.31
N GLY A 4 11.05 14.62 -3.72
CA GLY A 4 12.14 13.95 -3.01
C GLY A 4 12.70 14.81 -1.88
N TYR A 5 13.52 14.18 -1.05
CA TYR A 5 14.13 14.83 0.11
C TYR A 5 15.24 15.79 -0.29
N GLN A 6 15.24 17.00 0.27
CA GLN A 6 16.31 17.96 0.06
C GLN A 6 17.49 17.71 1.00
N GLY A 7 18.65 17.40 0.42
CA GLY A 7 19.92 17.33 1.17
C GLY A 7 19.86 16.25 2.25
N LYS A 8 20.14 16.61 3.51
CA LYS A 8 20.02 15.72 4.69
C LYS A 8 18.75 15.95 5.52
N THR A 9 17.87 16.83 5.06
CA THR A 9 16.66 17.24 5.81
C THR A 9 15.46 16.38 5.44
N SER A 10 14.45 16.35 6.32
CA SER A 10 13.14 15.73 6.05
C SER A 10 12.21 16.60 5.21
N THR A 11 12.71 17.71 4.67
CA THR A 11 11.93 18.61 3.82
C THR A 11 11.81 18.04 2.42
N LEU A 12 10.57 17.84 1.97
CA LEU A 12 10.27 17.40 0.61
C LEU A 12 10.24 18.60 -0.34
N LYS A 13 10.82 18.41 -1.52
CA LYS A 13 10.73 19.35 -2.63
C LYS A 13 10.22 18.65 -3.87
N VAL A 14 9.51 19.40 -4.69
CA VAL A 14 9.17 18.99 -6.04
C VAL A 14 10.47 18.96 -6.83
N LEU A 15 10.80 17.77 -7.32
CA LEU A 15 11.95 17.54 -8.20
C LEU A 15 11.55 17.79 -9.65
N GLU A 16 10.39 17.26 -10.03
CA GLU A 16 9.94 17.28 -11.42
C GLU A 16 8.42 17.34 -11.52
N THR A 17 7.93 18.05 -12.53
CA THR A 17 6.53 18.12 -12.92
C THR A 17 6.44 17.92 -14.41
N GLY A 18 5.55 17.05 -14.84
CA GLY A 18 5.30 16.78 -16.24
C GLY A 18 3.89 16.25 -16.43
N ASP A 19 3.45 16.27 -17.68
CA ASP A 19 2.11 15.84 -18.11
C ASP A 19 2.12 14.41 -18.71
N ASP A 20 3.30 13.78 -18.79
CA ASP A 20 3.55 12.46 -19.37
C ASP A 20 3.04 11.28 -18.52
N GLY A 21 2.27 11.57 -17.46
CA GLY A 21 1.57 10.54 -16.68
C GLY A 21 2.50 9.58 -15.94
N LEU A 22 2.25 8.27 -16.11
CA LEU A 22 3.04 7.20 -15.48
C LEU A 22 4.33 6.91 -16.25
N ASP A 23 4.31 7.01 -17.58
CA ASP A 23 5.46 6.69 -18.43
C ASP A 23 6.65 7.60 -18.13
N GLY A 24 6.44 8.93 -18.13
CA GLY A 24 7.51 9.87 -17.79
C GLY A 24 7.97 9.74 -16.34
N LEU A 25 7.05 9.38 -15.43
CA LEU A 25 7.35 9.21 -14.03
C LEU A 25 8.29 8.01 -13.79
N ASN A 26 8.07 6.90 -14.50
CA ASN A 26 8.90 5.70 -14.41
C ASN A 26 10.39 6.02 -14.64
N TYR A 27 10.70 6.79 -15.69
CA TYR A 27 12.07 7.19 -16.04
C TYR A 27 12.68 8.24 -15.11
N SER A 28 11.87 8.94 -14.31
CA SER A 28 12.32 10.03 -13.45
C SER A 28 12.73 9.54 -12.04
N PHE A 29 12.40 8.30 -11.68
CA PHE A 29 12.77 7.72 -10.39
C PHE A 29 14.26 7.41 -10.31
N SER A 30 14.79 7.42 -9.09
CA SER A 30 16.20 7.18 -8.80
C SER A 30 16.34 6.22 -7.62
N ASP A 31 17.04 5.10 -7.84
CA ASP A 31 17.30 4.07 -6.84
C ASP A 31 18.11 4.56 -5.62
N GLY A 32 18.86 5.64 -5.78
CA GLY A 32 19.66 6.22 -4.70
C GLY A 32 18.84 6.96 -3.62
N ALA A 33 17.52 7.11 -3.80
CA ALA A 33 16.71 7.94 -2.92
C ALA A 33 15.32 7.37 -2.64
N VAL A 34 14.72 7.85 -1.54
CA VAL A 34 13.28 7.71 -1.32
C VAL A 34 12.60 8.88 -1.99
N GLN A 35 11.63 8.60 -2.84
CA GLN A 35 10.89 9.59 -3.60
C GLN A 35 9.39 9.31 -3.51
N TYR A 36 8.59 10.34 -3.76
CA TYR A 36 7.14 10.25 -3.78
C TYR A 36 6.62 10.85 -5.06
N ALA A 37 5.59 10.24 -5.62
CA ALA A 37 4.96 10.76 -6.81
C ALA A 37 3.45 10.84 -6.67
N PHE A 38 2.90 11.81 -7.38
CA PHE A 38 1.47 11.99 -7.52
C PHE A 38 1.16 12.13 -9.00
N ALA A 39 0.33 11.23 -9.51
CA ALA A 39 -0.04 11.16 -10.92
C ALA A 39 -1.56 10.97 -11.05
N LYS A 40 -2.12 11.58 -12.09
CA LYS A 40 -3.50 11.35 -12.51
C LYS A 40 -3.46 10.29 -13.61
N VAL A 41 -4.24 9.23 -13.43
CA VAL A 41 -4.35 8.13 -14.39
C VAL A 41 -5.81 7.95 -14.75
N THR A 42 -6.09 7.61 -16.00
CA THR A 42 -7.44 7.28 -16.45
C THR A 42 -7.62 5.78 -16.38
N ASP A 43 -8.54 5.32 -15.54
CA ASP A 43 -8.84 3.89 -15.43
C ASP A 43 -9.54 3.42 -16.72
N THR A 44 -8.99 2.39 -17.37
CA THR A 44 -9.53 1.84 -18.62
C THR A 44 -10.91 1.24 -18.44
N LYS A 45 -11.26 0.78 -17.23
CA LYS A 45 -12.57 0.16 -16.95
C LYS A 45 -13.69 1.17 -16.81
N THR A 46 -13.39 2.29 -16.16
CA THR A 46 -14.41 3.26 -15.75
C THR A 46 -14.35 4.55 -16.58
N ASN A 47 -13.25 4.79 -17.30
CA ASN A 47 -12.92 6.06 -17.97
C ASN A 47 -12.94 7.28 -17.03
N LEU A 48 -12.91 7.05 -15.72
CA LEU A 48 -12.83 8.12 -14.73
C LEU A 48 -11.36 8.42 -14.40
N PRO A 49 -10.99 9.71 -14.26
CA PRO A 49 -9.68 10.09 -13.76
C PRO A 49 -9.57 9.71 -12.28
N LYS A 50 -8.51 8.99 -11.94
CA LYS A 50 -8.13 8.66 -10.57
C LYS A 50 -6.77 9.22 -10.26
N PHE A 51 -6.57 9.59 -9.00
CA PHE A 51 -5.27 10.03 -8.52
C PHE A 51 -4.56 8.87 -7.82
N VAL A 52 -3.31 8.64 -8.22
CA VAL A 52 -2.44 7.64 -7.64
C VAL A 52 -1.31 8.34 -6.91
N PHE A 53 -1.10 7.91 -5.67
CA PHE A 53 0.06 8.29 -4.88
C PHE A 53 1.03 7.12 -4.83
N ILE A 54 2.29 7.36 -5.16
CA ILE A 54 3.34 6.34 -5.22
C ILE A 54 4.42 6.74 -4.23
N SER A 55 4.77 5.84 -3.31
CA SER A 55 5.96 5.96 -2.47
C SER A 55 7.02 5.00 -3.01
N TYR A 56 8.15 5.53 -3.47
CA TYR A 56 9.26 4.77 -4.01
C TYR A 56 10.41 4.71 -3.01
N ALA A 57 10.80 3.49 -2.62
CA ALA A 57 11.96 3.24 -1.77
C ALA A 57 13.07 2.56 -2.57
N GLY A 58 13.84 3.36 -3.32
CA GLY A 58 14.93 2.84 -4.15
C GLY A 58 15.92 1.97 -3.38
N GLU A 59 16.50 0.99 -4.07
CA GLU A 59 17.38 -0.02 -3.45
C GLU A 59 18.58 0.62 -2.73
N GLY A 60 19.21 1.60 -3.36
CA GLY A 60 20.36 2.35 -2.82
C GLY A 60 20.00 3.43 -1.79
N ALA A 61 18.72 3.64 -1.48
CA ALA A 61 18.33 4.70 -0.57
C ALA A 61 18.75 4.43 0.88
N GLN A 62 19.11 5.50 1.60
CA GLN A 62 19.56 5.41 3.00
C GLN A 62 18.52 4.73 3.91
N GLN A 63 18.95 3.73 4.68
CA GLN A 63 18.06 2.93 5.53
C GLN A 63 17.22 3.77 6.50
N HIS A 64 17.80 4.83 7.07
CA HIS A 64 17.08 5.75 7.95
C HIS A 64 15.87 6.41 7.24
N ARG A 65 16.01 6.77 5.96
CA ARG A 65 14.91 7.35 5.18
C ARG A 65 13.83 6.34 4.87
N LYS A 66 14.21 5.10 4.56
CA LYS A 66 13.26 4.00 4.33
C LYS A 66 12.39 3.77 5.57
N GLY A 67 12.99 3.85 6.77
CA GLY A 67 12.27 3.74 8.04
C GLY A 67 11.29 4.89 8.30
N ALA A 68 11.68 6.13 7.98
CA ALA A 68 10.84 7.32 8.16
C ALA A 68 9.80 7.53 7.04
N MET A 69 9.89 6.76 5.95
CA MET A 69 9.08 6.96 4.74
C MET A 69 7.57 6.91 5.03
N HIS A 70 7.12 5.97 5.86
CA HIS A 70 5.70 5.80 6.17
C HIS A 70 5.16 6.96 7.03
N THR A 71 5.95 7.42 8.01
CA THR A 71 5.58 8.59 8.82
C THR A 71 5.38 9.82 7.94
N HIS A 72 6.31 10.09 7.03
CA HIS A 72 6.16 11.23 6.13
C HIS A 72 5.06 11.02 5.08
N MET A 73 4.83 9.79 4.64
CA MET A 73 3.72 9.49 3.73
C MET A 73 2.37 9.92 4.32
N ASP A 74 2.12 9.65 5.59
CA ASP A 74 0.87 10.03 6.24
C ASP A 74 0.66 11.55 6.23
N ASP A 75 1.73 12.33 6.37
CA ASP A 75 1.65 13.79 6.30
C ASP A 75 1.49 14.30 4.86
N ILE A 76 2.15 13.66 3.88
CA ILE A 76 1.98 14.01 2.46
C ILE A 76 0.55 13.73 2.00
N THR A 77 -0.04 12.62 2.41
CA THR A 77 -1.42 12.25 2.02
C THR A 77 -2.46 13.17 2.63
N LYS A 78 -2.20 13.76 3.81
CA LYS A 78 -2.98 14.87 4.39
C LYS A 78 -2.83 16.19 3.65
N VAL A 79 -1.81 16.37 2.82
CA VAL A 79 -1.67 17.57 1.97
C VAL A 79 -2.28 17.29 0.60
N LEU A 80 -1.98 16.11 0.05
CA LEU A 80 -2.47 15.62 -1.24
C LEU A 80 -3.79 14.87 -1.07
N HIS A 81 -4.83 15.61 -0.68
CA HIS A 81 -6.17 15.06 -0.55
C HIS A 81 -6.64 14.45 -1.89
N GLY A 82 -7.33 13.31 -1.80
CA GLY A 82 -7.98 12.68 -2.96
C GLY A 82 -7.16 11.63 -3.70
N ALA A 83 -6.06 11.14 -3.11
CA ALA A 83 -5.42 9.91 -3.59
C ALA A 83 -6.42 8.74 -3.50
N HIS A 84 -6.79 8.18 -4.64
CA HIS A 84 -7.70 7.03 -4.71
C HIS A 84 -6.96 5.73 -4.40
N VAL A 85 -5.68 5.68 -4.77
CA VAL A 85 -4.83 4.50 -4.65
C VAL A 85 -3.47 4.93 -4.13
N GLN A 86 -2.99 4.23 -3.11
CA GLN A 86 -1.63 4.35 -2.61
C GLN A 86 -0.84 3.12 -3.03
N VAL A 87 0.31 3.33 -3.67
CA VAL A 87 1.20 2.27 -4.15
C VAL A 87 2.54 2.43 -3.45
N HIS A 88 2.97 1.36 -2.79
CA HIS A 88 4.32 1.26 -2.26
C HIS A 88 5.19 0.47 -3.23
N ALA A 89 6.20 1.12 -3.79
CA ALA A 89 7.12 0.55 -4.74
C ALA A 89 8.52 0.47 -4.14
N ARG A 90 9.24 -0.63 -4.44
CA ARG A 90 10.62 -0.85 -3.96
C ARG A 90 11.61 -1.07 -5.10
N THR A 91 11.12 -1.49 -6.26
CA THR A 91 11.91 -1.72 -7.47
C THR A 91 11.27 -1.00 -8.64
N GLU A 92 12.02 -0.87 -9.73
CA GLU A 92 11.53 -0.29 -10.98
C GLU A 92 10.33 -1.07 -11.56
N ASP A 93 10.25 -2.39 -11.32
CA ASP A 93 9.11 -3.20 -11.76
C ASP A 93 7.78 -2.79 -11.10
N ASP A 94 7.83 -2.26 -9.86
CA ASP A 94 6.63 -1.83 -9.13
C ASP A 94 6.07 -0.48 -9.63
N ILE A 95 6.92 0.32 -10.28
CA ILE A 95 6.57 1.63 -10.85
C ILE A 95 6.21 1.53 -12.33
N GLU A 96 6.31 0.35 -12.94
CA GLU A 96 5.85 0.13 -14.30
C GLU A 96 4.37 0.53 -14.44
N PRO A 97 4.00 1.20 -15.56
CA PRO A 97 2.62 1.59 -15.82
C PRO A 97 1.63 0.44 -15.72
N ALA A 98 2.02 -0.76 -16.18
CA ALA A 98 1.19 -1.96 -16.14
C ALA A 98 0.84 -2.39 -14.69
N SER A 99 1.85 -2.45 -13.81
CA SER A 99 1.69 -2.83 -12.39
C SER A 99 0.81 -1.84 -11.63
N ILE A 100 1.01 -0.54 -11.88
CA ILE A 100 0.21 0.51 -11.27
C ILE A 100 -1.24 0.46 -11.77
N MET A 101 -1.45 0.32 -13.08
CA MET A 101 -2.78 0.26 -13.68
C MET A 101 -3.58 -0.95 -13.19
N GLU A 102 -2.92 -2.08 -12.92
CA GLU A 102 -3.56 -3.23 -12.29
C GLU A 102 -4.06 -2.90 -10.88
N LYS A 103 -3.22 -2.26 -10.05
CA LYS A 103 -3.58 -1.82 -8.69
C LYS A 103 -4.74 -0.80 -8.73
N VAL A 104 -4.74 0.11 -9.69
CA VAL A 104 -5.80 1.10 -9.90
C VAL A 104 -7.12 0.45 -10.33
N SER A 105 -7.04 -0.56 -11.19
CA SER A 105 -8.18 -1.35 -11.64
C SER A 105 -8.79 -2.17 -10.51
N LYS A 106 -7.97 -2.71 -9.59
CA LYS A 106 -8.42 -3.44 -8.40
C LYS A 106 -9.06 -2.53 -7.36
N ALA A 107 -8.53 -1.32 -7.17
CA ALA A 107 -9.11 -0.31 -6.28
C ALA A 107 -10.40 0.32 -6.84
N SER A 108 -10.69 0.13 -8.13
CA SER A 108 -11.99 0.44 -8.71
C SER A 108 -13.05 -0.48 -8.10
N GLY A 109 -14.02 0.08 -7.37
CA GLY A 109 -15.08 -0.66 -6.66
C GLY A 109 -15.96 -1.60 -7.51
N SER A 110 -15.67 -1.71 -8.81
CA SER A 110 -16.22 -2.70 -9.74
C SER A 110 -15.54 -4.07 -9.66
N TYR A 111 -14.48 -4.23 -8.87
CA TYR A 111 -13.83 -5.54 -8.64
C TYR A 111 -14.61 -6.40 -7.64
N TYR A 112 -15.90 -6.65 -7.94
CA TYR A 112 -16.64 -7.72 -7.27
C TYR A 112 -16.32 -9.03 -8.00
N THR A 113 -15.32 -9.76 -7.53
CA THR A 113 -15.30 -11.21 -7.75
C THR A 113 -16.44 -11.78 -6.92
N ALA A 114 -17.62 -11.92 -7.54
CA ALA A 114 -18.63 -12.83 -7.02
C ALA A 114 -18.00 -14.22 -7.02
N GLN A 115 -17.42 -14.60 -5.88
CA GLN A 115 -17.07 -15.98 -5.62
C GLN A 115 -18.41 -16.71 -5.49
N THR A 116 -18.93 -17.16 -6.62
CA THR A 116 -20.09 -18.05 -6.68
C THR A 116 -19.71 -19.31 -5.94
N SER A 117 -20.27 -19.47 -4.74
CA SER A 117 -20.32 -20.72 -4.00
C SER A 117 -20.70 -21.87 -4.95
N GLY A 118 -19.82 -22.85 -5.13
CA GLY A 118 -20.09 -23.96 -6.04
C GLY A 118 -19.03 -25.07 -6.06
N VAL A 119 -19.21 -26.05 -5.17
CA VAL A 119 -18.95 -27.50 -5.38
C VAL A 119 -17.52 -28.07 -5.22
N ASN A 120 -17.35 -28.82 -4.11
CA ASN A 120 -16.58 -30.04 -3.88
C ASN A 120 -15.21 -30.23 -4.57
N GLN A 121 -14.13 -30.05 -3.81
CA GLN A 121 -12.86 -30.74 -4.02
C GLN A 121 -12.41 -31.36 -2.69
N ALA A 122 -12.09 -32.66 -2.76
CA ALA A 122 -11.93 -33.58 -1.65
C ALA A 122 -10.72 -33.25 -0.76
N PHE A 123 -10.93 -33.35 0.55
CA PHE A 123 -9.86 -33.36 1.55
C PHE A 123 -9.10 -34.69 1.45
N SER A 124 -7.82 -34.65 1.09
CA SER A 124 -6.84 -35.67 1.45
C SER A 124 -6.13 -35.27 2.75
N GLU A 125 -5.99 -36.28 3.59
CA GLU A 125 -5.75 -36.28 5.02
C GLU A 125 -4.28 -36.11 5.40
N VAL A 126 -3.94 -35.20 6.33
CA VAL A 126 -2.83 -35.37 7.30
C VAL A 126 -3.16 -34.71 8.66
N LYS A 127 -3.66 -35.55 9.57
CA LYS A 127 -3.39 -35.67 11.03
C LYS A 127 -3.02 -34.42 11.86
N LYS A 128 -3.94 -34.00 12.75
CA LYS A 128 -3.65 -33.23 13.99
C LYS A 128 -3.41 -34.18 15.18
N PRO A 129 -2.49 -33.89 16.11
CA PRO A 129 -2.56 -34.46 17.45
C PRO A 129 -3.53 -33.69 18.35
N SER A 130 -4.27 -34.49 19.11
CA SER A 130 -5.34 -34.24 20.08
C SER A 130 -4.91 -33.48 21.34
N ALA A 131 -5.76 -32.59 21.88
CA ALA A 131 -6.55 -32.88 23.10
C ALA A 131 -7.22 -31.64 23.75
N ALA A 132 -8.42 -31.90 24.29
CA ALA A 132 -9.07 -31.24 25.45
C ALA A 132 -9.92 -29.95 25.27
N SER A 133 -11.06 -30.15 24.62
CA SER A 133 -12.45 -29.88 25.07
C SER A 133 -12.76 -28.89 26.24
N LYS A 134 -13.70 -27.98 25.90
CA LYS A 134 -14.90 -27.52 26.64
C LYS A 134 -14.87 -26.28 27.56
N ALA A 135 -15.67 -25.32 27.08
CA ALA A 135 -16.83 -24.69 27.74
C ALA A 135 -16.62 -23.45 28.65
N SER A 136 -17.11 -22.34 28.09
CA SER A 136 -17.57 -21.10 28.71
C SER A 136 -18.34 -21.28 30.03
N ALA A 137 -17.91 -20.57 31.08
CA ALA A 137 -18.79 -19.98 32.09
C ALA A 137 -18.07 -18.85 32.85
N ARG A 138 -18.70 -17.67 32.86
CA ARG A 138 -18.29 -16.41 33.50
C ARG A 138 -18.36 -16.51 35.03
N PRO A 139 -17.31 -16.12 35.80
CA PRO A 139 -17.44 -15.91 37.24
C PRO A 139 -17.59 -14.41 37.58
N THR A 140 -18.65 -14.09 38.31
CA THR A 140 -18.86 -12.85 39.07
C THR A 140 -17.81 -12.67 40.19
N PRO A 141 -17.37 -11.45 40.54
CA PRO A 141 -16.39 -11.22 41.59
C PRO A 141 -17.05 -11.00 42.95
N GLN A 142 -16.60 -11.71 44.00
CA GLN A 142 -16.86 -11.33 45.40
C GLN A 142 -15.66 -11.67 46.32
N PRO A 143 -15.47 -10.93 47.44
CA PRO A 143 -14.16 -10.54 47.96
C PRO A 143 -13.63 -11.40 49.11
N LYS A 144 -12.31 -11.34 49.35
CA LYS A 144 -11.59 -12.04 50.44
C LYS A 144 -11.67 -11.27 51.76
N PRO A 145 -11.90 -11.92 52.92
CA PRO A 145 -11.45 -11.42 54.20
C PRO A 145 -10.06 -12.01 54.55
N VAL A 146 -9.15 -11.12 54.94
CA VAL A 146 -7.88 -11.31 55.68
C VAL A 146 -8.25 -11.13 57.16
N PRO A 147 -7.55 -11.65 58.20
CA PRO A 147 -6.19 -12.23 58.28
C PRO A 147 -6.10 -13.71 58.65
#